data_AF-A0A3D1SI68-F1
#
_entry.id   AF-A0A3D1SI68-F1
#
_cell.length_a   1.000
_cell.length_b   1.000
_cell.length_c   1.000
_cell.angle_alpha   90.00
_cell.angle_beta   90.00
_cell.angle_gamma   90.00
#
_symmetry.space_group_name_H-M   'P 1'
#
loop_
_entity.id
_entity.type
_entity.pdbx_description
1 polymer ?
#
loop_
_entity_poly.entity_id
_entity_poly.type
_entity_poly.pdbx_seq_one_letter_code
_entity_poly.pdbx_strand_id
1 'polypeptide(L)' 'HLKSPDFFDVEQYPKITFKSTKVETVGDHEYRVTGNLTMHGV' A
#
# COMPACT_ATOMS: atom_id res chain seq x y z
N HIS A 1 12.73 -1.41 -16.02
CA HIS A 1 11.48 -0.72 -16.34
C HIS A 1 10.70 -0.35 -15.08
N LEU A 2 10.04 -1.26 -14.34
CA LEU A 2 9.23 -0.86 -13.16
C LEU A 2 9.96 -0.07 -12.05
N LYS A 3 11.26 -0.28 -11.86
CA LYS A 3 12.05 0.48 -10.87
C LYS A 3 12.41 1.91 -11.33
N SER A 4 12.24 2.23 -12.61
CA SER A 4 12.64 3.53 -13.15
C SER A 4 11.75 4.65 -12.61
N PRO A 5 12.18 5.91 -12.78
CA PRO A 5 11.37 7.08 -12.45
C PRO A 5 9.97 7.08 -13.09
N ASP A 6 9.81 6.44 -14.26
CA ASP A 6 8.52 6.36 -14.96
C ASP A 6 7.48 5.48 -14.26
N PHE A 7 7.87 4.72 -13.24
CA PHE A 7 7.00 3.76 -12.56
C PHE A 7 7.10 3.85 -11.04
N PHE A 8 8.08 3.22 -10.40
CA PHE A 8 8.19 3.18 -8.94
C PHE A 8 9.23 4.13 -8.36
N ASP A 9 10.11 4.69 -9.20
CA ASP A 9 11.17 5.63 -8.80
C ASP A 9 11.81 5.25 -7.46
N VAL A 10 12.34 4.02 -7.40
CA VAL A 10 12.71 3.39 -6.12
C VAL A 10 13.92 4.05 -5.46
N GLU A 11 14.66 4.88 -6.19
CA GLU A 11 15.74 5.70 -5.63
C GLU A 11 15.18 6.86 -4.80
N GLN A 12 14.13 7.55 -5.30
CA GLN A 12 13.47 8.63 -4.57
C GLN A 12 12.44 8.12 -3.55
N TYR A 13 11.68 7.09 -3.89
CA TYR A 13 10.60 6.51 -3.07
C TYR A 13 10.89 5.03 -2.78
N PRO A 14 11.84 4.72 -1.87
CA PRO A 14 12.28 3.35 -1.63
C PRO A 14 11.25 2.46 -0.93
N LYS A 15 10.13 3.03 -0.47
CA LYS A 15 9.12 2.35 0.32
C LYS A 15 7.73 2.64 -0.23
N ILE A 16 6.93 1.57 -0.31
CA ILE A 16 5.48 1.62 -0.43
C ILE A 16 4.95 1.22 0.95
N THR A 17 4.01 1.98 1.51
CA THR A 17 3.46 1.69 2.83
C THR A 17 1.95 1.55 2.79
N PHE A 18 1.42 0.63 3.58
CA PHE A 18 -0.01 0.52 3.82
C PHE A 18 -0.26 0.69 5.31
N LYS A 19 -1.20 1.57 5.66
CA LYS A 19 -1.62 1.81 7.03
C LYS A 19 -3.11 1.54 7.14
N SER A 20 -3.47 0.49 7.88
CA SER A 20 -4.88 0.20 8.14
C SER A 20 -5.56 1.32 8.92
N THR A 21 -6.81 1.60 8.54
CA THR A 21 -7.71 2.53 9.22
C THR A 21 -8.95 1.82 9.76
N LYS A 22 -9.28 0.64 9.20
CA LYS A 22 -10.39 -0.21 9.65
C LYS A 22 -10.09 -1.68 9.40
N VAL A 23 -10.56 -2.54 10.30
CA VAL A 23 -10.57 -4.00 10.14
C VAL A 23 -11.95 -4.51 10.53
N GLU A 24 -12.53 -5.36 9.68
CA GLU A 24 -13.88 -5.91 9.86
C GLU A 24 -13.86 -7.41 9.63
N THR A 25 -14.50 -8.18 10.50
CA THR A 25 -14.75 -9.61 10.26
C THR A 25 -15.93 -9.75 9.29
N VAL A 26 -15.75 -10.50 8.21
CA VAL A 26 -16.76 -10.68 7.16
C VAL A 26 -17.17 -12.14 6.95
N GLY A 27 -16.57 -13.05 7.71
CA GLY A 27 -16.86 -14.47 7.69
C GLY A 27 -16.01 -15.21 8.72
N ASP A 28 -16.15 -16.53 8.77
CA ASP A 28 -15.25 -17.35 9.59
C ASP A 28 -13.83 -17.24 9.03
N HIS A 29 -12.90 -16.79 9.87
CA HIS A 29 -11.51 -16.50 9.49
C HIS A 29 -11.31 -15.52 8.31
N GLU A 30 -12.32 -14.73 7.94
CA GLU A 30 -12.24 -13.76 6.84
C GLU A 30 -12.34 -12.31 7.34
N TYR A 31 -11.42 -11.46 6.87
CA TYR A 31 -11.34 -10.07 7.29
C TYR A 31 -11.24 -9.12 6.10
N ARG A 32 -12.02 -8.05 6.16
CA ARG A 32 -11.88 -6.89 5.28
C ARG A 32 -11.04 -5.84 5.98
N VAL A 33 -9.94 -5.44 5.36
CA VAL A 33 -9.04 -4.41 5.86
C VAL A 33 -9.10 -3.20 4.93
N THR A 34 -9.42 -2.04 5.49
CA THR A 34 -9.38 -0.76 4.77
C THR A 34 -8.24 0.07 5.34
N GLY A 35 -7.53 0.79 4.48
CA GLY A 35 -6.39 1.59 4.89
C GLY A 35 -5.88 2.49 3.78
N ASN A 36 -4.93 3.33 4.14
CA ASN A 36 -4.28 4.25 3.24
C ASN A 36 -3.05 3.55 2.65
N LEU A 37 -2.95 3.55 1.33
CA LEU A 37 -1.77 3.15 0.58
C LEU A 37 -0.99 4.40 0.22
N THR A 38 0.31 4.42 0.55
CA THR A 38 1.22 5.47 0.11
C THR A 38 2.21 4.91 -0.90
N MET A 39 2.27 5.55 -2.07
CA MET A 39 3.17 5.21 -3.16
C MET A 39 3.61 6.51 -3.83
N HIS A 40 4.89 6.63 -4.20
CA HIS A 40 5.41 7.90 -4.76
C HIS A 40 5.20 9.12 -3.84
N GLY A 41 5.16 8.89 -2.53
CA GLY A 41 5.01 9.95 -1.54
C GLY A 41 3.60 10.53 -1.38
N VAL A 42 2.59 9.97 -2.07
CA VAL A 42 1.17 10.36 -1.92
C VAL A 42 0.35 9.27 -1.27
#